data_AF-A0A972P4D9-F1
#
_entry.id   AF-A0A972P4D9-F1
#
_cell.length_a   1.000
_cell.length_b   1.000
_cell.length_c   1.000
_cell.angle_alpha   90.00
_cell.angle_beta   90.00
_cell.angle_gamma   90.00
#
_symmetry.space_group_name_H-M   'P 1'
#
loop_
_entity.id
_entity.type
_entity.pdbx_description
1 polymer ?
#
loop_
_entity_poly.entity_id
_entity_poly.type
_entity_poly.pdbx_seq_one_letter_code
_entity_poly.pdbx_strand_id
1 'polypeptide(L)' 'MIVFCEECGERIIIEPEEIKGSVIVMVCTACSDVIKITVPDVVMQGLRLLKA' A
#
# COMPACT_ATOMS: atom_id res chain seq x y z
N MET A 1 1.08 -6.25 2.54
CA MET A 1 2.29 -5.40 2.50
C MET A 1 2.35 -4.60 3.80
N ILE A 2 3.54 -4.40 4.37
CA ILE A 2 3.72 -3.54 5.56
C ILE A 2 4.44 -2.27 5.09
N VAL A 3 3.89 -1.12 5.44
CA VAL A 3 4.46 0.21 5.17
C VAL A 3 4.56 0.96 6.48
N PHE A 4 5.60 1.78 6.62
CA PHE A 4 5.74 2.69 7.75
C PHE A 4 5.57 4.12 7.23
N CYS A 5 4.80 4.93 7.95
CA CYS A 5 4.75 6.36 7.67
C CYS A 5 6.14 6.95 7.93
N GLU A 6 6.71 7.64 6.95
CA GLU A 6 8.05 8.25 7.08
C GLU A 6 8.07 9.35 8.15
N GLU A 7 6.91 9.95 8.42
CA GLU A 7 6.82 11.18 9.23
C GLU A 7 6.60 10.90 10.71
N CYS A 8 5.82 9.88 11.05
CA CYS A 8 5.49 9.54 12.44
C CYS A 8 5.84 8.09 12.83
N GLY A 9 6.27 7.26 11.89
CA GLY A 9 6.62 5.86 12.12
C GLY A 9 5.42 4.93 12.27
N GLU A 10 4.19 5.40 12.06
CA GLU A 10 2.98 4.59 12.16
C GLU A 10 3.05 3.37 11.23
N ARG A 11 2.72 2.19 11.77
CA ARG A 11 2.78 0.92 11.03
C ARG A 11 1.45 0.65 10.34
N ILE A 12 1.48 0.62 9.01
CA ILE A 12 0.31 0.43 8.17
C ILE A 12 0.40 -0.96 7.52
N ILE A 13 -0.65 -1.75 7.67
CA ILE A 13 -0.82 -3.04 6.96
C ILE A 13 -1.76 -2.80 5.79
N ILE A 14 -1.31 -3.18 4.59
CA ILE A 14 -2.10 -3.10 3.36
C ILE A 14 -2.36 -4.53 2.89
N GLU A 15 -3.63 -4.93 2.91
CA GLU A 15 -4.05 -6.25 2.48
C GLU A 15 -4.04 -6.37 0.95
N PRO A 16 -3.81 -7.58 0.39
CA PRO A 16 -3.82 -7.82 -1.06
C PRO A 16 -5.06 -7.29 -1.79
N GLU A 17 -6.22 -7.35 -1.14
CA GLU A 17 -7.52 -6.93 -1.69
C GLU A 17 -7.63 -5.40 -1.82
N GLU A 18 -6.88 -4.67 -1.01
CA GLU A 18 -6.82 -3.19 -1.02
C GLU A 18 -5.96 -2.66 -2.17
N ILE A 19 -5.09 -3.50 -2.73
CA ILE A 19 -4.24 -3.16 -3.87
C ILE A 19 -5.07 -3.22 -5.17
N LYS A 20 -5.54 -2.05 -5.60
CA LYS A 20 -6.38 -1.88 -6.81
C LYS A 20 -5.60 -1.38 -8.04
N GLY A 21 -4.35 -0.96 -7.87
CA GLY A 21 -3.54 -0.39 -8.93
C GLY A 21 -2.05 -0.34 -8.56
N SER A 22 -1.23 0.15 -9.48
CA SER A 22 0.22 0.30 -9.28
C SER A 22 0.60 1.44 -8.33
N VAL A 23 -0.36 2.30 -7.96
CA VAL A 23 -0.16 3.40 -7.03
C VAL A 23 -1.29 3.41 -6.01
N ILE A 24 -0.93 3.47 -4.73
CA ILE A 24 -1.85 3.64 -3.61
C ILE A 24 -1.58 5.01 -3.01
N VAL A 25 -2.63 5.82 -2.84
CA VAL A 25 -2.56 7.12 -2.17
C VAL A 25 -3.51 7.08 -0.99
N MET A 26 -3.01 7.39 0.20
CA MET A 26 -3.78 7.40 1.42
C MET A 26 -3.28 8.45 2.40
N VAL A 27 -4.06 8.73 3.43
CA VAL A 27 -3.67 9.64 4.52
C VAL A 27 -3.31 8.81 5.74
N CYS A 28 -2.18 9.13 6.38
CA CYS A 28 -1.82 8.55 7.66
C CYS A 28 -2.85 8.97 8.72
N THR A 29 -3.47 8.01 9.38
CA THR A 29 -4.49 8.28 10.41
C THR A 29 -3.90 8.84 11.70
N ALA A 30 -2.59 8.70 11.92
CA ALA A 30 -1.90 9.19 13.11
C ALA A 30 -1.44 10.66 12.98
N CYS A 31 -0.81 11.04 11.87
CA CYS A 31 -0.23 12.38 11.68
C CYS A 31 -0.88 13.21 10.56
N SER A 32 -1.86 12.65 9.84
CA SER A 32 -2.53 13.27 8.69
C SER A 32 -1.65 13.54 7.46
N ASP A 33 -0.44 12.97 7.42
CA ASP A 33 0.44 13.08 6.25
C ASP A 33 -0.05 12.24 5.06
N VAL A 34 0.26 12.66 3.83
CA VAL A 34 -0.16 11.99 2.59
C VAL A 34 0.90 10.98 2.15
N ILE A 35 0.52 9.70 2.18
CA ILE A 35 1.39 8.59 1.83
C ILE A 35 1.09 8.13 0.40
N LYS A 36 2.13 8.05 -0.42
CA LYS A 36 2.08 7.50 -1.79
C LYS A 36 2.97 6.27 -1.91
N ILE A 37 2.37 5.12 -2.18
CA ILE A 37 3.07 3.84 -2.30
C ILE A 37 3.00 3.37 -3.74
N THR A 38 4.16 3.06 -4.32
CA THR A 38 4.24 2.44 -5.65
C THR A 38 4.37 0.94 -5.51
N VAL A 39 3.46 0.18 -6.11
CA VAL A 39 3.44 -1.27 -6.06
C VAL A 39 4.20 -1.82 -7.28
N PRO A 40 5.26 -2.63 -7.08
CA PRO A 40 6.03 -3.19 -8.18
C PRO A 40 5.19 -4.11 -9.10
N ASP A 41 5.51 -4.13 -10.39
CA ASP A 41 4.79 -4.94 -11.38
C ASP A 41 4.77 -6.44 -11.03
N VAL A 42 5.84 -6.96 -10.44
CA VAL A 42 5.91 -8.36 -9.98
C VAL A 42 4.85 -8.69 -8.93
N VAL A 43 4.54 -7.73 -8.04
CA VAL A 43 3.48 -7.88 -7.03
C VAL A 43 2.12 -7.81 -7.72
N MET A 44 1.94 -6.87 -8.65
CA MET A 44 0.70 -6.74 -9.43
C MET A 44 0.38 -8.00 -10.25
N GLN A 45 1.38 -8.65 -10.84
CA GLN A 45 1.22 -9.92 -11.55
C GLN A 45 0.80 -11.05 -10.61
N GLY A 46 1.47 -11.17 -9.45
CA GLY A 46 1.11 -12.17 -8.44
C GLY A 46 -0.33 -12.02 -7.94
N LEU A 47 -0.78 -10.79 -7.69
CA LEU A 47 -2.16 -10.51 -7.25
C LEU A 47 -3.22 -10.87 -8.30
N ARG A 48 -2.90 -10.76 -9.59
CA ARG A 48 -3.81 -11.19 -10.67
C ARG A 48 -4.00 -12.71 -10.70
N LEU A 49 -2.93 -13.46 -10.44
CA LEU A 49 -2.98 -14.93 -10.39
C LEU A 49 -3.78 -15.45 -9.18
N LEU A 50 -3.80 -14.72 -8.07
CA LEU A 50 -4.59 -15.07 -6.87
C LEU A 50 -6.10 -14.82 -7.03
N LYS A 51 -6.50 -13.98 -8.00
CA LYS A 51 -7.90 -13.61 -8.24
C LYS A 51 -8.55 -14.41 -9.39
N ALA A 52 -7.79 -15.32 -10.02
CA ALA A 52 -8.23 -16.18 -11.13
C ALA A 52 -8.59 -17.58 -10.62
#